data_AF-A0A2N9DWV5-F1
#
_entry.id   AF-A0A2N9DWV5-F1
#
_cell.length_a   1.000
_cell.length_b   1.000
_cell.length_c   1.000
_cell.angle_alpha   90.00
_cell.angle_beta   90.00
_cell.angle_gamma   90.00
#
_symmetry.space_group_name_H-M   'P 1'
#
loop_
_entity.id
_entity.type
_entity.pdbx_description
1 polymer ?
#
loop_
_entity_poly.entity_id
_entity_poly.type
_entity_poly.pdbx_seq_one_letter_code
_entity_poly.pdbx_strand_id
1 'polypeptide(L)'
;MTKTMKIIISSVVIIAIILGGGLVYMHEKQEAFHQEMVDIVKSKEATNIFEDGILKLDSKAFTKEGIIQNYSVDYSTIEHNPMGGIDGTLYINNQKNYM
;
A
#
# COMPACT_ATOMS: atom_id res chain seq x y z
N MET A 1 -9.06 48.96 11.53
CA MET A 1 -9.02 48.01 10.40
C MET A 1 -9.88 48.53 9.26
N THR A 2 -9.28 48.86 8.12
CA THR A 2 -10.00 49.40 6.96
C THR A 2 -10.88 48.32 6.31
N LYS A 3 -11.97 48.73 5.63
CA LYS A 3 -12.88 47.78 4.94
C LYS A 3 -12.12 46.85 3.99
N THR A 4 -11.15 47.40 3.26
CA THR A 4 -10.24 46.65 2.37
C THR A 4 -9.47 45.58 3.11
N MET A 5 -8.94 45.87 4.30
CA MET A 5 -8.19 44.90 5.11
C MET A 5 -9.08 43.75 5.61
N LYS A 6 -10.36 44.01 5.92
CA LYS A 6 -11.31 42.94 6.28
C LYS A 6 -11.60 42.00 5.12
N ILE A 7 -11.74 42.55 3.91
CA ILE A 7 -12.00 41.77 2.68
C ILE A 7 -10.80 40.86 2.38
N ILE A 8 -9.58 41.40 2.43
CA ILE A 8 -8.35 40.62 2.18
C ILE A 8 -8.22 39.47 3.17
N ILE A 9 -8.39 39.72 4.48
CA ILE A 9 -8.31 38.68 5.51
C ILE A 9 -9.38 37.60 5.26
N SER A 10 -10.62 37.99 4.97
CA SER A 10 -11.71 37.05 4.67
C SER A 10 -11.38 36.17 3.46
N SER A 11 -10.88 36.76 2.37
CA SER A 11 -10.48 36.02 1.17
C SER A 11 -9.33 35.04 1.45
N VAL A 12 -8.33 35.43 2.24
CA VAL A 12 -7.22 34.54 2.63
C VAL A 12 -7.70 33.37 3.47
N VAL A 13 -8.61 33.61 4.42
CA VAL A 13 -9.19 32.54 5.26
C VAL A 13 -9.95 31.51 4.42
N ILE A 14 -10.73 31.96 3.42
CA ILE A 14 -11.47 31.06 2.52
C ILE A 14 -10.51 30.18 1.71
N ILE A 15 -9.44 30.77 1.16
CA ILE A 15 -8.42 30.03 0.41
C ILE A 15 -7.73 28.99 1.30
N ALA A 16 -7.37 29.36 2.53
CA ALA A 16 -6.74 28.44 3.48
C ALA A 16 -7.64 27.24 3.83
N ILE A 17 -8.94 27.46 3.99
CA ILE A 17 -9.91 26.38 4.26
C ILE A 17 -10.03 25.44 3.06
N ILE A 18 -10.11 25.97 1.84
CA ILE A 18 -10.22 25.15 0.63
C ILE A 18 -8.97 24.29 0.44
N LEU A 19 -7.78 24.89 0.57
CA LEU A 19 -6.52 24.15 0.45
C LEU A 19 -6.36 23.11 1.56
N GLY A 20 -6.64 23.49 2.82
CA GLY A 20 -6.57 22.58 3.95
C GLY A 20 -7.54 21.40 3.81
N GLY A 21 -8.80 21.67 3.46
CA GLY A 21 -9.81 20.64 3.24
C GLY A 21 -9.47 19.71 2.06
N GLY A 22 -8.95 20.26 0.96
CA GLY A 22 -8.53 19.48 -0.19
C GLY A 22 -7.37 18.53 0.12
N LEU A 23 -6.38 18.99 0.89
CA LEU A 23 -5.24 18.17 1.31
C LEU A 23 -5.67 17.01 2.21
N VAL A 24 -6.53 17.27 3.20
CA VAL A 24 -7.06 16.22 4.10
C VAL A 24 -7.83 15.17 3.30
N TYR A 25 -8.73 15.61 2.41
CA TYR A 25 -9.52 14.70 1.57
C TYR A 25 -8.64 13.81 0.68
N MET A 26 -7.60 14.36 0.08
CA MET A 26 -6.66 13.58 -0.73
C MET A 26 -5.90 12.55 0.10
N HIS A 27 -5.47 12.92 1.30
CA HIS A 27 -4.76 12.03 2.21
C HIS A 27 -5.64 10.85 2.65
N GLU A 28 -6.87 11.12 3.09
CA GLU A 28 -7.84 10.08 3.47
C GLU A 28 -8.12 9.11 2.32
N LYS A 29 -8.28 9.63 1.10
CA LYS A 29 -8.51 8.79 -0.08
C LYS A 29 -7.29 7.92 -0.41
N GLN A 30 -6.08 8.46 -0.27
CA GLN A 30 -4.85 7.71 -0.50
C GLN A 30 -4.67 6.59 0.52
N GLU A 31 -4.94 6.87 1.80
CA GLU A 31 -4.92 5.86 2.86
C GLU A 31 -5.97 4.76 2.62
N ALA A 32 -7.20 5.14 2.27
CA ALA A 32 -8.26 4.18 1.96
C ALA A 32 -7.89 3.27 0.78
N PHE A 33 -7.32 3.85 -0.28
CA PHE A 33 -6.85 3.08 -1.43
C PHE A 33 -5.69 2.13 -1.08
N HIS A 34 -4.76 2.57 -0.23
CA HIS A 34 -3.69 1.70 0.25
C HIS A 34 -4.23 0.53 1.10
N GLN A 35 -5.21 0.78 1.98
CA GLN A 35 -5.85 -0.28 2.76
C GLN A 35 -6.56 -1.31 1.87
N GLU A 36 -7.26 -0.86 0.82
CA GLU A 36 -7.89 -1.76 -0.15
C GLU A 36 -6.86 -2.69 -0.82
N MET A 37 -5.71 -2.16 -1.23
CA MET A 37 -4.63 -2.99 -1.79
C MET A 37 -4.11 -4.03 -0.78
N VAL A 38 -3.90 -3.61 0.46
CA VAL A 38 -3.46 -4.51 1.54
C VAL A 38 -4.48 -5.62 1.79
N ASP A 39 -5.77 -5.32 1.77
CA ASP A 39 -6.84 -6.30 1.95
C ASP A 39 -6.94 -7.28 0.78
N ILE A 40 -6.71 -6.80 -0.45
CA ILE A 40 -6.59 -7.68 -1.63
C ILE A 40 -5.40 -8.63 -1.47
N VAL A 41 -4.24 -8.15 -1.01
CA VAL A 41 -3.06 -9.00 -0.80
C VAL A 41 -3.26 -10.02 0.32
N LYS A 42 -4.07 -9.70 1.34
CA LYS A 42 -4.49 -10.63 2.40
C LYS A 42 -5.54 -11.65 1.95
N SER A 43 -6.13 -11.47 0.77
CA SER A 43 -7.18 -12.36 0.27
C SER A 43 -6.67 -13.79 0.09
N LYS A 44 -7.61 -14.74 0.11
CA LYS A 44 -7.28 -16.14 -0.13
C LYS A 44 -6.83 -16.36 -1.57
N GLU A 45 -7.42 -15.60 -2.50
CA GLU A 45 -7.09 -15.61 -3.91
C GLU A 45 -5.63 -15.20 -4.14
N ALA A 46 -5.18 -14.09 -3.53
CA ALA A 46 -3.79 -13.66 -3.59
C ALA A 46 -2.85 -14.69 -2.95
N THR A 47 -3.21 -15.20 -1.76
CA THR A 47 -2.47 -16.27 -1.08
C THR A 47 -2.25 -17.48 -1.98
N ASN A 48 -3.30 -17.97 -2.65
CA ASN A 48 -3.19 -19.09 -3.57
C ASN A 48 -2.26 -18.78 -4.76
N ILE A 49 -2.33 -17.56 -5.32
CA ILE A 49 -1.44 -17.15 -6.41
C ILE A 49 0.03 -17.18 -5.97
N PHE A 50 0.32 -16.72 -4.75
CA PHE A 50 1.68 -16.75 -4.20
C PHE A 50 2.17 -18.19 -4.02
N GLU A 51 1.36 -19.05 -3.41
CA GLU A 51 1.70 -20.45 -3.17
C GLU A 51 1.86 -21.23 -4.47
N ASP A 52 0.97 -21.04 -5.44
CA ASP A 52 1.10 -21.65 -6.78
C ASP A 52 2.36 -21.17 -7.50
N GLY A 53 2.72 -19.89 -7.35
CA GLY A 53 3.96 -19.33 -7.89
C GLY A 53 5.19 -19.95 -7.23
N ILE A 54 5.20 -20.04 -5.91
CA ILE A 54 6.28 -20.66 -5.13
C ILE A 54 6.43 -22.14 -5.48
N LEU A 55 5.33 -22.89 -5.60
CA LEU A 55 5.34 -24.31 -5.96
C LEU A 55 5.87 -24.55 -7.39
N LYS A 56 5.71 -23.57 -8.30
CA LYS A 56 6.33 -23.64 -9.64
C LYS A 56 7.85 -23.42 -9.59
N LEU A 57 8.35 -22.65 -8.63
CA LEU A 57 9.78 -22.41 -8.42
C LEU A 57 10.44 -23.56 -7.64
N ASP A 58 9.72 -24.11 -6.65
CA ASP A 58 10.12 -25.25 -5.85
C ASP A 58 8.93 -26.18 -5.64
N SER A 59 8.89 -27.29 -6.37
CA SER A 59 7.79 -28.26 -6.31
C SER A 59 7.66 -28.96 -4.96
N LYS A 60 8.67 -28.86 -4.09
CA LYS A 60 8.66 -29.39 -2.73
C LYS A 60 8.56 -28.28 -1.69
N ALA A 61 8.16 -27.07 -2.10
CA ALA A 61 7.96 -25.97 -1.18
C ALA A 61 7.00 -26.37 -0.05
N PHE A 62 7.21 -25.79 1.12
CA PHE A 62 6.44 -26.05 2.34
C PHE A 62 6.58 -27.47 2.90
N THR A 63 7.56 -28.26 2.45
CA THR A 63 7.95 -29.54 3.04
C THR A 63 9.42 -29.52 3.47
N LYS A 64 9.82 -30.43 4.37
CA LYS A 64 11.21 -30.51 4.88
C LYS A 64 12.25 -30.74 3.78
N GLU A 65 11.84 -31.27 2.64
CA GLU A 65 12.69 -31.56 1.48
C GLU A 65 12.78 -30.37 0.50
N GLY A 66 11.93 -29.36 0.64
CA GLY A 66 11.95 -28.13 -0.17
C GLY A 66 13.06 -27.16 0.22
N ILE A 67 13.44 -26.30 -0.72
CA ILE A 67 14.31 -25.15 -0.47
C ILE A 67 13.49 -24.03 0.19
N ILE A 68 12.26 -23.80 -0.29
CA ILE A 68 11.33 -22.81 0.22
C ILE A 68 10.44 -23.48 1.27
N GLN A 69 10.73 -23.25 2.55
CA GLN A 69 10.03 -23.86 3.69
C GLN A 69 8.83 -23.04 4.16
N ASN A 70 8.93 -21.72 4.09
CA ASN A 70 7.87 -20.79 4.45
C ASN A 70 8.06 -19.45 3.74
N TYR A 71 7.03 -18.62 3.77
CA TYR A 71 7.10 -17.23 3.33
C TYR A 71 6.31 -16.31 4.27
N SER A 72 6.58 -15.02 4.20
CA SER A 72 5.75 -13.98 4.81
C SER A 72 5.65 -12.77 3.89
N VAL A 73 4.50 -12.10 3.91
CA VAL A 73 4.28 -10.88 3.11
C VAL A 73 4.69 -9.67 3.94
N ASP A 74 5.46 -8.77 3.36
CA ASP A 74 5.73 -7.45 3.92
C ASP A 74 4.65 -6.45 3.50
N TYR A 75 3.60 -6.35 4.31
CA TYR A 75 2.49 -5.44 4.03
C TYR A 75 2.89 -3.97 3.97
N SER A 76 4.06 -3.58 4.53
CA SER A 76 4.55 -2.20 4.47
C SER A 76 5.11 -1.82 3.09
N THR A 77 5.40 -2.82 2.25
CA THR A 77 5.92 -2.65 0.88
C THR A 77 4.82 -2.65 -0.17
N ILE A 78 3.55 -2.76 0.23
CA ILE A 78 2.43 -2.85 -0.70
C ILE A 78 2.19 -1.50 -1.36
N GLU A 79 2.35 -1.45 -2.67
CA GLU A 79 2.16 -0.24 -3.45
C GLU A 79 1.47 -0.52 -4.78
N HIS A 80 0.89 0.53 -5.34
CA HIS A 80 0.25 0.44 -6.65
C HIS A 80 1.33 0.35 -7.73
N ASN A 81 1.31 -0.73 -8.51
CA ASN A 81 2.14 -0.84 -9.70
C ASN A 81 1.54 0.06 -10.79
N PRO A 82 2.30 1.01 -11.39
CA PRO A 82 1.82 1.88 -12.47
C PRO A 82 1.23 1.16 -13.68
N MET A 83 1.52 -0.14 -13.85
CA MET A 83 0.92 -1.00 -14.87
C MET A 83 -0.48 -1.52 -14.51
N GLY A 84 -1.04 -1.09 -13.38
CA GLY A 84 -2.39 -1.44 -12.93
C GLY A 84 -2.46 -2.60 -11.93
N GLY A 85 -1.33 -2.99 -11.34
CA GLY A 85 -1.22 -4.09 -10.38
C GLY A 85 -0.92 -3.62 -8.94
N ILE A 86 -0.50 -4.58 -8.12
CA ILE A 86 0.00 -4.35 -6.76
C ILE A 86 1.40 -4.94 -6.70
N ASP A 87 2.38 -4.12 -6.33
CA ASP A 87 3.74 -4.56 -6.02
C ASP A 87 3.87 -4.81 -4.51
N GLY A 88 4.74 -5.75 -4.14
CA GLY A 88 4.93 -6.13 -2.75
C GLY A 88 6.07 -7.14 -2.58
N THR A 89 6.63 -7.18 -1.38
CA THR A 89 7.75 -8.07 -1.04
C THR A 89 7.27 -9.31 -0.28
N LEU A 90 7.73 -10.47 -0.74
CA LEU A 90 7.61 -11.75 -0.04
C LEU A 90 8.98 -12.13 0.54
N TYR A 91 9.07 -12.32 1.85
CA TYR A 91 10.26 -12.87 2.50
C TYR A 91 10.18 -14.38 2.56
N ILE A 92 11.19 -15.06 2.04
CA ILE A 92 11.29 -16.52 2.03
C ILE A 92 12.11 -17.01 3.21
N ASN A 93 11.68 -18.08 3.88
CA ASN A 93 12.40 -18.72 4.99
C ASN A 93 12.75 -17.74 6.12
N ASN A 94 11.85 -16.78 6.39
CA ASN A 94 12.06 -15.66 7.31
C ASN A 94 13.32 -14.81 7.02
N GLN A 95 13.89 -14.90 5.82
CA GLN A 95 15.02 -14.07 5.41
C GLN A 95 14.51 -12.70 4.95
N LYS A 96 14.71 -11.70 5.79
CA LYS A 96 14.32 -10.32 5.52
C LYS A 96 15.30 -9.54 4.63
N ASN A 97 16.43 -10.13 4.25
CA ASN A 97 17.54 -9.41 3.60
C ASN A 97 17.95 -10.03 2.27
N TYR A 98 17.64 -9.33 1.17
CA TYR A 98 18.49 -9.23 -0.02
C TYR A 98 18.43 -7.81 -0.61
N MET A 99 18.45 -6.78 0.25
CA MET A 99 18.66 -5.38 -0.12
C MET A 99 19.72 -4.76 0.77
#